data_AF-A0A3P7G2E0-F1
#
_entry.id   AF-A0A3P7G2E0-F1
#
_cell.length_a   1.000
_cell.length_b   1.000
_cell.length_c   1.000
_cell.angle_alpha   90.00
_cell.angle_beta   90.00
_cell.angle_gamma   90.00
#
_symmetry.space_group_name_H-M   'P 1'
#
loop_
_entity.id
_entity.type
_entity.pdbx_description
1 polymer ?
#
loop_
_entity_poly.entity_id
_entity_poly.type
_entity_poly.pdbx_seq_one_letter_code
_entity_poly.pdbx_strand_id
1 'polypeptide(L)'
;MIKLSYDMGAKLQIVNKQNLTPLTLAAHLGKKEIFELILKLEADVVWIYGSASSYAYPLARIDTISQETGEMNEDSALSLTVYGVNILFAQ
;
A
#
# COMPACT_ATOMS: atom_id res chain seq x y z
N MET A 1 10.48 4.42 -12.80
CA MET A 1 9.97 3.28 -13.59
C MET A 1 8.53 2.92 -13.23
N ILE A 2 8.18 2.80 -11.95
CA ILE A 2 6.81 2.43 -11.51
C ILE A 2 5.72 3.28 -12.16
N LYS A 3 5.90 4.61 -12.22
CA LYS A 3 4.95 5.51 -12.89
C LYS A 3 4.70 5.11 -14.34
N LEU A 4 5.75 4.85 -15.10
CA LEU A 4 5.64 4.40 -16.50
C LEU A 4 4.91 3.05 -16.59
N SER A 5 5.21 2.10 -15.71
CA SER A 5 4.51 0.81 -15.69
C SER A 5 3.02 1.00 -15.41
N TYR A 6 2.66 1.86 -14.46
CA TYR A 6 1.27 2.20 -14.16
C TYR A 6 0.59 2.85 -15.36
N ASP A 7 1.24 3.84 -15.99
CA ASP A 7 0.71 4.53 -17.16
C ASP A 7 0.55 3.58 -18.37
N MET A 8 1.31 2.48 -18.43
CA MET A 8 1.18 1.39 -19.42
C MET A 8 0.13 0.33 -19.02
N GLY A 9 -0.63 0.54 -17.94
CA GLY A 9 -1.72 -0.35 -17.52
C GLY A 9 -1.34 -1.41 -16.49
N ALA A 10 -0.18 -1.30 -15.83
CA ALA A 10 0.14 -2.17 -14.71
C ALA A 10 -0.83 -1.94 -13.54
N LYS A 11 -1.31 -3.03 -12.94
CA LYS A 11 -2.27 -3.00 -11.82
C LYS A 11 -1.53 -2.90 -10.49
N LEU A 12 -1.91 -1.93 -9.65
CA LEU A 12 -1.31 -1.72 -8.32
C LEU A 12 -1.83 -2.72 -7.26
N GLN A 13 -2.95 -3.38 -7.52
CA GLN A 13 -3.57 -4.35 -6.59
C GLN A 13 -3.14 -5.80 -6.84
N ILE A 14 -2.15 -6.04 -7.73
CA ILE A 14 -1.65 -7.40 -7.98
C ILE A 14 -0.84 -7.89 -6.79
N VAL A 15 -0.98 -9.14 -6.40
CA VAL A 15 -0.20 -9.75 -5.31
C VAL A 15 0.89 -10.67 -5.84
N ASN A 16 2.01 -10.74 -5.13
CA ASN A 16 3.09 -11.68 -5.42
C ASN A 16 2.89 -13.04 -4.70
N LYS A 17 3.88 -13.94 -4.74
CA LYS A 17 3.84 -15.24 -4.06
C LYS A 17 3.79 -15.17 -2.53
N GLN A 18 4.09 -14.00 -1.96
CA GLN A 18 4.03 -13.72 -0.52
C GLN A 18 2.74 -12.95 -0.16
N ASN A 19 1.74 -12.90 -1.06
CA ASN A 19 0.52 -12.10 -0.92
C ASN A 19 0.71 -10.58 -0.79
N LEU A 20 1.90 -10.06 -1.15
CA LEU A 20 2.21 -8.64 -1.08
C LEU A 20 1.86 -7.93 -2.38
N THR A 21 1.15 -6.81 -2.27
CA THR A 21 0.98 -5.85 -3.38
C THR A 21 2.25 -5.02 -3.54
N PRO A 22 2.46 -4.32 -4.67
CA PRO A 22 3.55 -3.36 -4.81
C PRO A 22 3.65 -2.37 -3.63
N LEU A 23 2.52 -1.91 -3.09
CA LEU A 23 2.49 -1.02 -1.92
C LEU A 23 3.01 -1.72 -0.66
N THR A 24 2.48 -2.90 -0.33
CA THR A 24 2.87 -3.62 0.89
C THR A 24 4.27 -4.21 0.79
N LEU A 25 4.71 -4.57 -0.42
CA LEU A 25 6.10 -4.94 -0.72
C LEU A 25 7.05 -3.75 -0.51
N ALA A 26 6.66 -2.54 -0.91
CA ALA A 26 7.47 -1.34 -0.67
C ALA A 26 7.60 -1.06 0.83
N ALA A 27 6.52 -1.24 1.61
CA ALA A 27 6.54 -1.16 3.07
C ALA A 27 7.46 -2.22 3.68
N HIS A 28 7.29 -3.49 3.27
CA HIS A 28 8.10 -4.62 3.70
C HIS A 28 9.60 -4.44 3.45
N LEU A 29 9.97 -3.85 2.30
CA LEU A 29 11.37 -3.59 1.94
C LEU A 29 11.91 -2.26 2.47
N GLY A 30 11.11 -1.49 3.21
CA GLY A 30 11.48 -0.16 3.72
C GLY A 30 11.76 0.87 2.61
N LYS A 31 11.17 0.71 1.42
CA LYS A 31 11.40 1.59 0.26
C LYS A 31 10.45 2.78 0.28
N LYS A 32 10.71 3.73 1.20
CA LYS A 32 9.88 4.93 1.43
C LYS A 32 9.50 5.69 0.16
N GLU A 33 10.45 6.01 -0.72
CA GLU A 33 10.16 6.79 -1.93
C GLU A 33 9.21 6.06 -2.89
N ILE A 34 9.39 4.75 -3.03
CA ILE A 34 8.52 3.89 -3.84
C ILE A 34 7.14 3.80 -3.19
N PHE A 35 7.10 3.63 -1.87
CA PHE A 35 5.87 3.58 -1.09
C PHE A 35 5.04 4.86 -1.29
N GLU A 36 5.65 6.04 -1.14
CA GLU A 36 4.97 7.33 -1.34
C GLU A 36 4.51 7.52 -2.80
N LEU A 37 5.30 7.05 -3.78
CA LEU A 37 4.91 7.14 -5.18
C LEU A 37 3.68 6.27 -5.48
N ILE A 38 3.65 5.03 -4.99
CA ILE A 38 2.51 4.12 -5.18
C ILE A 38 1.29 4.67 -4.45
N LEU A 39 1.45 5.12 -3.21
CA LEU A 39 0.38 5.71 -2.42
C LEU A 39 -0.26 6.91 -3.14
N LYS A 40 0.53 7.77 -3.77
CA LYS A 40 0.04 8.88 -4.60
C LYS A 40 -0.68 8.42 -5.87
N LEU A 41 -0.31 7.28 -6.45
CA LEU A 41 -0.98 6.73 -7.63
C LEU A 41 -2.31 6.07 -7.30
N GLU A 42 -2.45 5.53 -6.09
CA GLU A 42 -3.70 4.97 -5.57
C GLU A 42 -4.63 6.04 -4.98
N ALA A 43 -4.15 7.28 -4.84
CA ALA A 43 -4.91 8.37 -4.26
C ALA A 43 -5.99 8.87 -5.22
N ASP A 44 -7.21 9.02 -4.73
CA ASP A 44 -8.27 9.74 -5.41
C ASP A 44 -8.28 11.20 -4.97
N VAL A 45 -8.29 12.12 -5.93
CA VAL A 45 -8.40 13.56 -5.64
C VAL A 45 -9.84 13.88 -5.30
N VAL A 46 -10.12 14.29 -4.05
CA VAL A 46 -11.48 14.65 -3.61
C VAL A 46 -11.77 16.10 -4.01
N TRP A 47 -10.88 17.02 -3.67
CA TRP A 47 -10.97 18.43 -4.07
C TRP A 47 -9.62 19.13 -3.96
N ILE A 48 -9.46 20.22 -4.72
CA ILE A 48 -8.30 21.12 -4.66
C ILE A 48 -8.83 22.56 -4.66
N TYR A 49 -8.37 23.39 -3.72
CA TYR A 49 -8.71 24.80 -3.62
C TYR A 49 -7.47 25.62 -3.22
N GLY A 50 -6.90 26.37 -4.18
CA GLY A 50 -5.68 27.15 -3.95
C GLY A 50 -4.52 26.24 -3.52
N SER A 51 -3.98 26.49 -2.33
CA SER A 51 -2.94 25.65 -1.70
C SER A 51 -3.48 24.48 -0.88
N ALA A 52 -4.79 24.38 -0.68
CA ALA A 52 -5.43 23.29 0.04
C ALA A 52 -5.86 22.18 -0.92
N SER A 53 -5.67 20.93 -0.51
CA SER A 53 -6.12 19.76 -1.27
C SER A 53 -6.53 18.63 -0.32
N SER A 54 -7.42 17.76 -0.79
CA SER A 54 -7.86 16.58 -0.08
C SER A 54 -7.78 15.37 -1.00
N TYR A 55 -7.20 14.29 -0.48
CA TYR A 55 -7.03 13.03 -1.17
C TYR A 55 -7.67 11.92 -0.32
N ALA A 56 -8.32 10.98 -0.99
CA ALA A 56 -8.81 9.76 -0.40
C ALA A 56 -7.86 8.62 -0.77
N TYR A 57 -7.60 7.71 0.17
CA TYR A 57 -6.75 6.54 -0.04
C TYR A 57 -7.55 5.27 0.26
N PRO A 58 -7.39 4.21 -0.54
CA PRO A 58 -8.05 2.94 -0.29
C PRO A 58 -7.49 2.27 0.98
N LEU A 59 -8.34 1.93 1.94
CA LEU A 59 -7.86 1.37 3.22
C LEU A 59 -7.45 -0.10 3.13
N ALA A 60 -7.98 -0.87 2.18
CA ALA A 60 -7.85 -2.34 2.12
C ALA A 60 -6.41 -2.89 2.24
N ARG A 61 -5.40 -2.16 1.75
CA ARG A 61 -3.98 -2.56 1.83
C ARG A 61 -3.13 -1.64 2.71
N ILE A 62 -3.72 -0.58 3.25
CA ILE A 62 -3.05 0.37 4.13
C ILE A 62 -3.30 -0.01 5.59
N ASP A 63 -4.57 -0.20 5.94
CA ASP A 63 -5.02 -0.29 7.32
C ASP A 63 -4.77 -1.65 7.96
N THR A 64 -4.61 -1.68 9.28
CA THR A 64 -4.34 -2.90 10.07
C THR A 64 -5.55 -3.79 10.25
N ILE A 65 -6.74 -3.38 9.79
CA ILE A 65 -7.98 -4.15 9.90
C ILE A 65 -8.47 -4.54 8.50
N SER A 66 -8.80 -5.81 8.31
CA SER A 66 -9.43 -6.32 7.09
C SER A 66 -10.83 -5.74 6.94
N GLN A 67 -11.11 -5.13 5.79
CA GLN A 67 -12.45 -4.63 5.46
C GLN A 67 -13.47 -5.76 5.25
N GLU A 68 -13.00 -6.97 4.94
CA GLU A 68 -13.87 -8.11 4.63
C GLU A 68 -14.24 -8.91 5.89
N THR A 69 -13.27 -9.10 6.80
CA THR A 69 -13.44 -9.96 7.98
C THR A 69 -13.51 -9.17 9.29
N GLY A 70 -13.02 -7.93 9.33
CA GLY A 70 -12.85 -7.15 10.56
C GLY A 70 -11.69 -7.61 11.45
N GLU A 71 -10.93 -8.63 11.03
CA GLU A 71 -9.77 -9.15 11.74
C GLU A 71 -8.51 -8.34 11.44
N MET A 72 -7.44 -8.56 12.21
CA MET A 72 -6.15 -7.93 11.97
C MET A 72 -5.58 -8.38 10.62
N ASN A 73 -5.21 -7.42 9.77
CA ASN A 73 -4.55 -7.64 8.50
C ASN A 73 -3.05 -7.52 8.68
N GLU A 74 -2.37 -8.65 8.89
CA GLU A 74 -0.93 -8.69 9.09
C GLU A 74 -0.14 -8.30 7.83
N ASP A 75 -0.74 -8.45 6.65
CA ASP A 75 -0.16 -8.13 5.34
C ASP A 75 -0.33 -6.65 4.94
N SER A 76 -0.96 -5.82 5.79
CA SER A 76 -1.17 -4.42 5.48
C SER A 76 0.10 -3.59 5.55
N ALA A 77 0.12 -2.46 4.83
CA ALA A 77 1.27 -1.56 4.85
C ALA A 77 1.60 -1.06 6.26
N LEU A 78 0.60 -0.71 7.08
CA LEU A 78 0.83 -0.27 8.45
C LEU A 78 1.34 -1.42 9.33
N SER A 79 0.76 -2.63 9.22
CA SER A 79 1.22 -3.80 9.96
C SER A 79 2.68 -4.11 9.66
N LEU A 80 3.03 -4.22 8.36
CA LEU A 80 4.39 -4.50 7.92
C LEU A 80 5.40 -3.41 8.29
N THR A 81 4.96 -2.14 8.32
CA THR A 81 5.84 -1.02 8.73
C THR A 81 6.14 -1.05 10.22
N VAL A 82 5.16 -1.40 11.06
CA VAL A 82 5.28 -1.37 12.52
C VAL A 82 5.92 -2.65 13.06
N TYR A 83 5.42 -3.81 12.65
CA TYR A 83 5.86 -5.10 13.17
C TYR A 83 6.99 -5.71 12.34
N GLY A 84 7.24 -5.22 11.13
CA GLY A 84 8.20 -5.81 10.22
C GLY A 84 7.75 -7.19 9.75
N VAL A 85 8.71 -8.03 9.36
CA VAL A 85 8.44 -9.45 9.09
C VAL A 85 8.35 -10.16 10.42
N ASN A 86 7.15 -10.65 10.78
CA ASN A 86 7.01 -11.63 11.85
C ASN A 86 7.68 -12.94 11.40
N ILE A 87 9.00 -13.01 11.56
CA ILE A 87 9.83 -14.21 11.39
C ILE A 87 9.41 -15.36 12.33
N LEU A 88 8.48 -15.12 13.25
CA LEU A 88 7.93 -16.14 14.15
C LEU A 88 7.13 -17.23 13.43
N PHE A 89 6.66 -17.00 12.20
CA PHE A 89 5.99 -18.04 11.38
C PHE A 89 6.87 -18.57 10.23
N ALA A 90 8.13 -18.16 10.14
CA ALA A 90 9.08 -18.64 9.13
C ALA A 90 9.98 -19.80 9.62
N GLN A 91 9.70 -20.36 10.80
CA GLN A 91 10.31 -21.60 11.33
C GLN A 91 9.27 -22.72 11.35
#